data_AF-A0A9X4AY57-F1
#
_entry.id   AF-A0A9X4AY57-F1
#
_cell.length_a   1.000
_cell.length_b   1.000
_cell.length_c   1.000
_cell.angle_alpha   90.00
_cell.angle_beta   90.00
_cell.angle_gamma   90.00
#
_symmetry.space_group_name_H-M   'P 1'
#
loop_
_entity.id
_entity.type
_entity.pdbx_description
1 polymer ?
#
loop_
_entity_poly.entity_id
_entity_poly.type
_entity_poly.pdbx_seq_one_letter_code
_entity_poly.pdbx_strand_id
1 'polypeptide(L)'
;MRRFLVSMLALALVPLATAAAAPKDPKAGLAYYENPRTLSHVAAKFGIPVEEIARLNGIKDKDHFHRYGLVLPDVPSTRKLPRYVPWAPARPRAMCPVTPWKLVAAQEKGCTEAYCGTGPGGGRACLCRDDQAETTISLTTNGKTLRLPASISMWNPWGSSFVDVTSADLDSDGSPEVMLSTLGAVSNGLGQEYREFIVVRDGREWFRYDSGTFTAKTALVRVGNECHLASAHWEEVTHPLKGPALHLVERTFDPTNLRVDREIVGARAGEGQFYELPFDPLAPRTLPAQSATVLAISRVDDGTTVTIRTDAGKKTLPDARFGDASTGRVLPLGFLPSKASVGKGKVLFGRSHDIDIVWLSSPKQR
;
A
#
# COMPACT_ATOMS: atom_id res chain seq x y z
N MET A 1 -56.69 44.56 25.02
CA MET A 1 -55.86 44.82 26.21
C MET A 1 -55.32 43.49 26.74
N ARG A 2 -53.99 43.36 26.91
CA ARG A 2 -53.25 42.29 27.65
C ARG A 2 -53.38 40.87 27.03
N ARG A 3 -52.32 40.09 26.77
CA ARG A 3 -51.18 39.74 27.66
C ARG A 3 -49.91 39.39 26.85
N PHE A 4 -48.79 39.85 27.39
CA PHE A 4 -47.39 39.55 27.08
C PHE A 4 -46.88 38.40 27.98
N LEU A 5 -45.69 37.85 27.63
CA LEU A 5 -44.67 37.21 28.51
C LEU A 5 -45.02 35.79 29.02
N VAL A 6 -44.15 34.76 29.05
CA VAL A 6 -42.69 34.57 28.98
C VAL A 6 -42.46 33.12 28.51
N SER A 7 -41.54 32.84 27.59
CA SER A 7 -40.92 31.51 27.49
C SER A 7 -39.43 31.65 27.78
N MET A 8 -39.03 31.13 28.93
CA MET A 8 -37.65 31.09 29.42
C MET A 8 -36.80 30.15 28.58
N LEU A 9 -35.69 30.69 28.09
CA LEU A 9 -34.58 29.98 27.47
C LEU A 9 -33.72 29.38 28.59
N ALA A 10 -33.80 28.07 28.81
CA ALA A 10 -32.88 27.36 29.69
C ALA A 10 -31.65 26.89 28.88
N LEU A 11 -30.56 27.65 28.96
CA LEU A 11 -29.26 27.25 28.44
C LEU A 11 -28.65 26.18 29.38
N ALA A 12 -28.65 24.93 28.94
CA ALA A 12 -27.92 23.87 29.64
C ALA A 12 -26.42 23.98 29.31
N LEU A 13 -25.60 24.29 30.33
CA LEU A 13 -24.14 24.10 30.25
C LEU A 13 -23.84 22.59 30.22
N VAL A 14 -23.38 22.10 29.08
CA VAL A 14 -22.77 20.77 28.97
C VAL A 14 -21.28 20.92 29.34
N PRO A 15 -20.75 20.15 30.31
CA PRO A 15 -19.32 20.14 30.57
C PRO A 15 -18.60 19.55 29.36
N LEU A 16 -17.65 20.31 28.78
CA LEU A 16 -16.73 19.76 27.79
C LEU A 16 -15.99 18.57 28.41
N ALA A 17 -16.24 17.38 27.89
CA ALA A 17 -15.43 16.22 28.21
C ALA A 17 -13.98 16.53 27.83
N THR A 18 -13.11 16.62 28.84
CA THR A 18 -11.67 16.72 28.64
C THR A 18 -11.22 15.47 27.91
N ALA A 19 -10.93 15.59 26.61
CA ALA A 19 -10.37 14.48 25.84
C ALA A 19 -9.11 14.00 26.55
N ALA A 20 -9.15 12.78 27.09
CA ALA A 20 -8.01 12.17 27.74
C ALA A 20 -6.86 12.13 26.71
N ALA A 21 -5.74 12.76 27.03
CA ALA A 21 -4.57 12.75 26.17
C ALA A 21 -4.20 11.30 25.86
N ALA A 22 -4.04 11.00 24.56
CA ALA A 22 -3.59 9.69 24.12
C ALA A 22 -2.27 9.32 24.85
N PRO A 23 -2.05 8.04 25.21
CA PRO A 23 -0.80 7.59 25.80
C PRO A 23 0.38 8.05 24.95
N LYS A 24 1.37 8.70 25.56
CA LYS A 24 2.58 9.13 24.85
C LYS A 24 3.37 7.89 24.45
N ASP A 25 3.69 7.75 23.16
CA ASP A 25 4.52 6.66 22.69
C ASP A 25 5.91 6.68 23.39
N PRO A 26 6.50 5.51 23.68
CA PRO A 26 7.77 5.42 24.38
C PRO A 26 8.93 6.03 23.58
N LYS A 27 9.99 6.45 24.30
CA LYS A 27 11.18 7.06 23.69
C LYS A 27 12.01 6.05 22.89
N ALA A 28 12.65 6.53 21.81
CA ALA A 28 13.62 5.74 21.05
C ALA A 28 14.82 5.28 21.91
N GLY A 29 15.42 4.14 21.54
CA GLY A 29 16.65 3.62 22.16
C GLY A 29 16.45 2.74 23.39
N LEU A 30 15.21 2.63 23.88
CA LEU A 30 14.85 1.66 24.90
C LEU A 30 14.93 0.23 24.34
N ALA A 31 15.12 -0.76 25.21
CA ALA A 31 15.19 -2.15 24.78
C ALA A 31 13.80 -2.66 24.38
N TYR A 32 13.72 -3.50 23.35
CA TYR A 32 12.46 -4.06 22.83
C TYR A 32 12.40 -5.57 23.05
N TYR A 33 11.30 -6.03 23.64
CA TYR A 33 11.05 -7.44 23.91
C TYR A 33 9.77 -7.91 23.21
N GLU A 34 9.93 -8.79 22.23
CA GLU A 34 8.82 -9.34 21.44
C GLU A 34 8.01 -10.40 22.19
N ASN A 35 6.72 -10.49 21.85
CA ASN A 35 5.83 -11.58 22.23
C ASN A 35 5.79 -11.92 23.74
N PRO A 36 5.58 -10.95 24.63
CA PRO A 36 5.46 -11.19 26.07
C PRO A 36 4.27 -12.08 26.43
N ARG A 37 4.46 -13.02 27.37
CA ARG A 37 3.37 -13.84 27.92
C ARG A 37 2.61 -13.12 29.03
N THR A 38 3.32 -12.63 30.04
CA THR A 38 2.79 -11.86 31.17
C THR A 38 3.84 -10.85 31.63
N LEU A 39 3.43 -9.76 32.27
CA LEU A 39 4.39 -8.79 32.80
C LEU A 39 5.29 -9.39 33.88
N SER A 40 4.73 -10.25 34.75
CA SER A 40 5.50 -10.92 35.81
C SER A 40 6.60 -11.85 35.26
N HIS A 41 6.34 -12.54 34.16
CA HIS A 41 7.37 -13.35 33.49
C HIS A 41 8.51 -12.46 32.99
N VAL A 42 8.17 -11.36 32.30
CA VAL A 42 9.17 -10.43 31.74
C VAL A 42 9.97 -9.77 32.85
N ALA A 43 9.30 -9.37 33.93
CA ALA A 43 9.90 -8.82 35.13
C ALA A 43 10.94 -9.79 35.73
N ALA A 44 10.58 -11.05 35.95
CA ALA A 44 11.48 -12.07 36.46
C ALA A 44 12.66 -12.33 35.52
N LYS A 45 12.42 -12.37 34.20
CA LYS A 45 13.44 -12.63 33.18
C LYS A 45 14.53 -11.57 33.15
N PHE A 46 14.16 -10.29 33.31
CA PHE A 46 15.09 -9.17 33.16
C PHE A 46 15.46 -8.48 34.48
N GLY A 47 14.87 -8.90 35.61
CA GLY A 47 15.09 -8.27 36.91
C GLY A 47 14.52 -6.85 36.99
N ILE A 48 13.37 -6.60 36.34
CA ILE A 48 12.73 -5.27 36.24
C ILE A 48 11.38 -5.34 36.95
N PRO A 49 10.99 -4.37 37.80
CA PRO A 49 9.68 -4.37 38.44
C PRO A 49 8.52 -4.35 37.42
N VAL A 50 7.45 -5.10 37.70
CA VAL A 50 6.24 -5.15 36.85
C VAL A 50 5.65 -3.76 36.66
N GLU A 51 5.66 -2.95 37.71
CA GLU A 51 5.18 -1.58 37.77
C GLU A 51 5.95 -0.67 36.81
N GLU A 52 7.26 -0.87 36.71
CA GLU A 52 8.11 -0.08 35.82
C GLU A 52 7.87 -0.47 34.35
N ILE A 53 7.72 -1.76 34.07
CA ILE A 53 7.34 -2.23 32.73
C ILE A 53 5.98 -1.66 32.33
N ALA A 54 4.98 -1.75 33.22
CA ALA A 54 3.63 -1.25 32.96
C ALA A 54 3.63 0.27 32.70
N ARG A 55 4.32 1.02 33.56
CA ARG A 55 4.46 2.48 33.44
C ARG A 55 5.11 2.89 32.12
N LEU A 56 6.19 2.21 31.71
CA LEU A 56 6.92 2.54 30.49
C LEU A 56 6.10 2.29 29.21
N ASN A 57 5.19 1.32 29.26
CA ASN A 57 4.35 0.93 28.12
C ASN A 57 2.92 1.50 28.20
N GLY A 58 2.62 2.37 29.17
CA GLY A 58 1.28 2.94 29.35
C GLY A 58 0.19 1.91 29.68
N ILE A 59 0.56 0.77 30.25
CA ILE A 59 -0.35 -0.34 30.57
C ILE A 59 -1.09 0.00 31.87
N LYS A 60 -2.41 0.17 31.77
CA LYS A 60 -3.29 0.44 32.92
C LYS A 60 -3.70 -0.84 33.65
N ASP A 61 -4.08 -1.86 32.89
CA ASP A 61 -4.40 -3.19 33.40
C ASP A 61 -3.25 -4.15 33.09
N LYS A 62 -2.60 -4.67 34.13
CA LYS A 62 -1.39 -5.50 34.03
C LYS A 62 -1.68 -6.89 33.45
N ASP A 63 -2.92 -7.35 33.54
CA ASP A 63 -3.36 -8.64 33.00
C ASP A 63 -3.92 -8.50 31.59
N HIS A 64 -4.31 -7.29 31.20
CA HIS A 64 -4.85 -6.97 29.88
C HIS A 64 -3.97 -5.97 29.12
N PHE A 65 -3.00 -6.49 28.36
CA PHE A 65 -2.13 -5.70 27.50
C PHE A 65 -1.84 -6.40 26.17
N HIS A 66 -1.43 -5.61 25.18
CA HIS A 66 -1.07 -6.10 23.86
C HIS A 66 0.20 -6.96 23.92
N ARG A 67 0.13 -8.19 23.39
CA ARG A 67 1.23 -9.15 23.46
C ARG A 67 2.20 -9.09 22.28
N TYR A 68 2.21 -7.99 21.53
CA TYR A 68 3.08 -7.86 20.34
C TYR A 68 4.51 -7.47 20.73
N GLY A 69 4.66 -6.68 21.80
CA GLY A 69 5.97 -6.36 22.34
C GLY A 69 5.90 -5.40 23.52
N LEU A 70 7.01 -5.30 24.26
CA LEU A 70 7.21 -4.37 25.36
C LEU A 70 8.49 -3.60 25.16
N VAL A 71 8.43 -2.31 25.48
CA VAL A 71 9.60 -1.48 25.68
C VAL A 71 10.07 -1.65 27.12
N LEU A 72 11.37 -1.88 27.31
CA LEU A 72 12.03 -2.10 28.60
C LEU A 72 13.10 -1.02 28.83
N PRO A 73 13.39 -0.66 30.09
CA PRO A 73 14.50 0.23 30.41
C PRO A 73 15.84 -0.31 29.89
N ASP A 74 16.78 0.59 29.63
CA ASP A 74 18.15 0.22 29.26
C ASP A 74 18.95 -0.16 30.52
N VAL A 75 18.98 -1.46 30.83
CA VAL A 75 19.69 -2.04 31.96
C VAL A 75 20.59 -3.18 31.46
N PRO A 76 21.61 -3.61 32.22
CA PRO A 76 22.55 -4.64 31.76
C PRO A 76 21.88 -5.91 31.21
N SER A 77 20.76 -6.34 31.81
CA SER A 77 19.99 -7.52 31.39
C SER A 77 19.23 -7.35 30.06
N THR A 78 18.99 -6.12 29.61
CA THR A 78 18.26 -5.81 28.37
C THR A 78 19.17 -5.35 27.22
N ARG A 79 20.48 -5.15 27.46
CA ARG A 79 21.42 -4.65 26.43
C ARG A 79 21.54 -5.52 25.18
N LYS A 80 21.24 -6.82 25.29
CA LYS A 80 21.27 -7.76 24.16
C LYS A 80 19.99 -7.72 23.31
N LEU A 81 18.96 -7.01 23.76
CA LEU A 81 17.71 -6.87 23.02
C LEU A 81 17.86 -5.83 21.90
N PRO A 82 17.06 -5.95 20.83
CA PRO A 82 16.90 -4.89 19.84
C PRO A 82 16.49 -3.57 20.50
N ARG A 83 16.81 -2.45 19.84
CA ARG A 83 16.40 -1.12 20.31
C ARG A 83 15.09 -0.72 19.64
N TYR A 84 14.15 -0.23 20.45
CA TYR A 84 12.88 0.29 19.99
C TYR A 84 13.12 1.53 19.13
N VAL A 85 12.57 1.49 17.91
CA VAL A 85 12.51 2.60 16.98
C VAL A 85 11.04 3.03 16.89
N PRO A 86 10.66 4.17 17.47
CA PRO A 86 9.29 4.65 17.40
C PRO A 86 8.94 5.03 15.97
N TRP A 87 7.67 4.87 15.64
CA TRP A 87 7.11 5.49 14.46
C TRP A 87 7.20 7.00 14.63
N ALA A 88 7.87 7.67 13.70
CA ALA A 88 7.99 9.12 13.72
C ALA A 88 6.82 9.74 12.95
N PRO A 89 6.37 10.97 13.25
CA PRO A 89 5.48 11.68 12.34
C PRO A 89 6.10 11.76 10.95
N ALA A 90 5.32 11.43 9.93
CA ALA A 90 5.75 11.56 8.55
C ALA A 90 6.07 13.01 8.25
N ARG A 91 7.24 13.24 7.62
CA ARG A 91 7.57 14.58 7.15
C ARG A 91 6.62 14.95 6.02
N PRO A 92 6.09 16.20 6.00
CA PRO A 92 5.34 16.68 4.85
C PRO A 92 6.18 16.51 3.58
N ARG A 93 5.61 15.85 2.57
CA ARG A 93 6.26 15.70 1.27
C ARG A 93 6.08 16.97 0.46
N ALA A 94 7.16 17.44 -0.14
CA ALA A 94 7.04 18.43 -1.20
C ALA A 94 6.44 17.74 -2.43
N MET A 95 5.31 18.25 -2.91
CA MET A 95 4.70 17.77 -4.14
C MET A 95 5.52 18.24 -5.34
N CYS A 96 5.58 17.42 -6.38
CA CYS A 96 6.15 17.85 -7.65
C CYS A 96 5.30 18.95 -8.29
N PRO A 97 5.92 19.94 -8.95
CA PRO A 97 5.19 20.91 -9.75
C PRO A 97 4.62 20.18 -10.97
N VAL A 98 3.31 19.94 -10.94
CA VAL A 98 2.58 19.34 -12.05
C VAL A 98 1.72 20.39 -12.73
N THR A 99 1.65 20.33 -14.05
CA THR A 99 0.71 21.12 -14.84
C THR A 99 -0.43 20.22 -15.31
N PRO A 100 -1.65 20.34 -14.75
CA PRO A 100 -2.79 19.55 -15.18
C PRO A 100 -3.28 19.99 -16.56
N TRP A 101 -3.66 19.03 -17.39
CA TRP A 101 -4.27 19.28 -18.69
C TRP A 101 -5.77 19.23 -18.53
N LYS A 102 -6.46 20.25 -19.03
CA LYS A 102 -7.92 20.31 -18.97
C LYS A 102 -8.50 19.54 -20.16
N LEU A 103 -8.99 18.33 -19.92
CA LEU A 103 -9.77 17.59 -20.91
C LEU A 103 -11.20 18.11 -20.94
N VAL A 104 -11.73 18.32 -22.14
CA VAL A 104 -13.13 18.70 -22.40
C VAL A 104 -13.73 17.78 -23.44
N ALA A 105 -15.04 17.58 -23.39
CA ALA A 105 -15.75 16.82 -24.42
C ALA A 105 -15.45 17.42 -25.80
N ALA A 106 -15.15 16.57 -26.78
CA ALA A 106 -14.76 16.98 -28.11
C ALA A 106 -15.33 16.01 -29.16
N GLN A 107 -15.40 16.48 -30.41
CA GLN A 107 -15.60 15.59 -31.54
C GLN A 107 -14.23 15.19 -32.08
N GLU A 108 -13.98 13.89 -32.16
CA GLU A 108 -12.74 13.32 -32.68
C GLU A 108 -13.10 12.20 -33.66
N LYS A 109 -12.41 12.18 -34.82
CA LYS A 109 -12.78 11.28 -35.92
C LYS A 109 -12.53 9.82 -35.51
N GLY A 110 -13.57 9.00 -35.63
CA GLY A 110 -13.50 7.57 -35.28
C GLY A 110 -13.80 7.28 -33.81
N CYS A 111 -14.17 8.30 -33.03
CA CYS A 111 -14.58 8.12 -31.64
C CYS A 111 -16.10 8.30 -31.53
N THR A 112 -16.77 7.37 -30.83
CA THR A 112 -18.15 7.54 -30.39
C THR A 112 -18.23 8.58 -29.27
N GLU A 113 -17.24 8.59 -28.40
CA GLU A 113 -17.05 9.57 -27.32
C GLU A 113 -15.58 10.00 -27.28
N ALA A 114 -15.33 11.30 -27.17
CA ALA A 114 -13.98 11.82 -27.03
C ALA A 114 -13.88 12.95 -26.01
N TYR A 115 -12.77 12.93 -25.26
CA TYR A 115 -12.39 14.00 -24.34
C TYR A 115 -10.98 14.44 -24.68
N CYS A 116 -10.84 15.67 -25.15
CA CYS A 116 -9.56 16.21 -25.61
C CYS A 116 -9.15 17.43 -24.79
N GLY A 117 -7.85 17.62 -24.63
CA GLY A 117 -7.28 18.80 -23.99
C GLY A 117 -5.92 19.15 -24.57
N THR A 118 -5.55 20.42 -24.40
CA THR A 118 -4.22 20.91 -24.78
C THR A 118 -3.37 21.14 -23.54
N GLY A 119 -2.14 20.66 -23.59
CA GLY A 119 -1.12 20.83 -22.57
C GLY A 119 -0.08 21.89 -22.93
N PRO A 120 0.96 22.04 -22.10
CA PRO A 120 2.13 22.86 -22.40
C PRO A 120 2.77 22.50 -23.74
N GLY A 121 3.41 23.48 -24.38
CA GLY A 121 4.10 23.29 -25.67
C GLY A 121 3.18 22.90 -26.84
N GLY A 122 1.86 23.08 -26.70
CA GLY A 122 0.90 22.69 -27.73
C GLY A 122 0.63 21.19 -27.79
N GLY A 123 1.02 20.43 -26.76
CA GLY A 123 0.66 19.02 -26.63
C GLY A 123 -0.86 18.85 -26.64
N ARG A 124 -1.35 17.73 -27.18
CA ARG A 124 -2.79 17.40 -27.25
C ARG A 124 -3.00 15.97 -26.77
N ALA A 125 -3.87 15.76 -25.80
CA ALA A 125 -4.29 14.45 -25.37
C ALA A 125 -5.77 14.29 -25.70
N CYS A 126 -6.14 13.15 -26.28
CA CYS A 126 -7.52 12.79 -26.57
C CYS A 126 -7.77 11.37 -26.06
N LEU A 127 -8.66 11.25 -25.09
CA LEU A 127 -9.31 9.99 -24.77
C LEU A 127 -10.37 9.73 -25.84
N CYS A 128 -10.32 8.59 -26.49
CA CYS A 128 -11.20 8.19 -27.57
C CYS A 128 -11.78 6.83 -27.26
N ARG A 129 -13.09 6.71 -27.29
CA ARG A 129 -13.77 5.43 -27.28
C ARG A 129 -14.36 5.17 -28.65
N ASP A 130 -14.11 4.00 -29.21
CA ASP A 130 -14.62 3.63 -30.54
C ASP A 130 -16.01 2.97 -30.47
N ASP A 131 -16.47 2.44 -31.61
CA ASP A 131 -17.74 1.73 -31.74
C ASP A 131 -17.69 0.30 -31.19
N GLN A 132 -16.50 -0.26 -31.00
CA GLN A 132 -16.25 -1.54 -30.35
C GLN A 132 -16.11 -1.41 -28.82
N ALA A 133 -16.34 -0.21 -28.28
CA ALA A 133 -16.15 0.15 -26.89
C ALA A 133 -14.70 0.02 -26.40
N GLU A 134 -13.72 -0.12 -27.30
CA GLU A 134 -12.31 -0.04 -26.93
C GLU A 134 -11.96 1.41 -26.63
N THR A 135 -11.20 1.60 -25.55
CA THR A 135 -10.79 2.93 -25.13
C THR A 135 -9.30 3.10 -25.39
N THR A 136 -8.98 4.14 -26.15
CA THR A 136 -7.62 4.51 -26.49
C THR A 136 -7.32 5.93 -26.07
N ILE A 137 -6.08 6.19 -25.68
CA ILE A 137 -5.57 7.54 -25.45
C ILE A 137 -4.63 7.86 -26.60
N SER A 138 -4.96 8.89 -27.36
CA SER A 138 -4.07 9.50 -28.35
C SER A 138 -3.38 10.69 -27.71
N LEU A 139 -2.07 10.60 -27.50
CA LEU A 139 -1.25 11.67 -26.95
C LEU A 139 -0.31 12.21 -28.04
N THR A 140 -0.45 13.48 -28.37
CA THR A 140 0.40 14.19 -29.32
C THR A 140 1.31 15.15 -28.55
N THR A 141 2.62 14.93 -28.64
CA THR A 141 3.66 15.79 -28.05
C THR A 141 4.75 16.00 -29.08
N ASN A 142 5.27 17.23 -29.20
CA ASN A 142 6.34 17.57 -30.14
C ASN A 142 6.06 17.08 -31.59
N GLY A 143 4.81 17.19 -32.03
CA GLY A 143 4.35 16.75 -33.36
C GLY A 143 4.25 15.23 -33.57
N LYS A 144 4.55 14.40 -32.56
CA LYS A 144 4.41 12.94 -32.62
C LYS A 144 3.17 12.50 -31.85
N THR A 145 2.34 11.67 -32.48
CA THR A 145 1.17 11.06 -31.84
C THR A 145 1.47 9.63 -31.43
N LEU A 146 1.27 9.34 -30.15
CA LEU A 146 1.30 8.02 -29.55
C LEU A 146 -0.13 7.59 -29.24
N ARG A 147 -0.51 6.37 -29.65
CA ARG A 147 -1.79 5.77 -29.28
C ARG A 147 -1.55 4.65 -28.27
N LEU A 148 -2.24 4.73 -27.15
CA LEU A 148 -2.11 3.82 -26.04
C LEU A 148 -3.47 3.16 -25.75
N PRO A 149 -3.52 1.84 -25.53
CA PRO A 149 -4.71 1.23 -24.96
C PRO A 149 -4.90 1.74 -23.53
N ALA A 150 -6.15 2.04 -23.16
CA ALA A 150 -6.52 2.45 -21.82
C ALA A 150 -7.58 1.51 -21.26
N SER A 151 -7.29 0.90 -20.11
CA SER A 151 -8.26 0.06 -19.40
C SER A 151 -9.10 0.93 -18.47
N ILE A 152 -10.30 1.30 -18.89
CA ILE A 152 -11.20 2.16 -18.09
C ILE A 152 -12.44 1.36 -17.69
N SER A 153 -12.73 1.28 -16.39
CA SER A 153 -14.05 0.83 -15.94
C SER A 153 -15.04 1.97 -16.11
N MET A 154 -16.04 1.74 -16.95
CA MET A 154 -17.09 2.72 -17.22
C MET A 154 -18.07 2.93 -16.05
N TRP A 155 -17.97 2.15 -14.99
CA TRP A 155 -18.85 2.32 -13.83
C TRP A 155 -18.25 3.32 -12.86
N ASN A 156 -18.42 4.62 -13.16
CA ASN A 156 -18.17 5.69 -12.21
C ASN A 156 -19.46 6.51 -12.00
N PRO A 157 -20.25 6.18 -10.97
CA PRO A 157 -21.47 6.92 -10.66
C PRO A 157 -21.19 8.33 -10.08
N TRP A 158 -19.93 8.71 -9.88
CA TRP A 158 -19.55 9.90 -9.11
C TRP A 158 -18.98 11.06 -9.93
N GLY A 159 -18.93 10.95 -11.25
CA GLY A 159 -18.52 12.07 -12.12
C GLY A 159 -17.06 12.54 -11.93
N SER A 160 -16.19 11.73 -11.31
CA SER A 160 -14.75 12.00 -11.28
C SER A 160 -14.12 11.77 -12.66
N SER A 161 -13.05 12.51 -12.97
CA SER A 161 -12.29 12.35 -14.21
C SER A 161 -11.74 10.93 -14.29
N PHE A 162 -12.16 10.17 -15.30
CA PHE A 162 -11.63 8.82 -15.58
C PHE A 162 -10.19 8.84 -16.04
N VAL A 163 -9.72 10.00 -16.51
CA VAL A 163 -8.38 10.19 -17.01
C VAL A 163 -7.87 11.53 -16.54
N ASP A 164 -6.74 11.49 -15.84
CA ASP A 164 -5.98 12.68 -15.48
C ASP A 164 -4.74 12.71 -16.38
N VAL A 165 -4.56 13.84 -17.06
CA VAL A 165 -3.36 14.08 -17.88
C VAL A 165 -2.62 15.25 -17.24
N THR A 166 -1.35 15.04 -16.94
CA THR A 166 -0.50 16.04 -16.30
C THR A 166 0.85 16.06 -17.00
N SER A 167 1.58 17.17 -16.91
CA SER A 167 2.98 17.24 -17.32
C SER A 167 3.85 17.75 -16.18
N ALA A 168 5.02 17.15 -16.01
CA ALA A 168 6.02 17.54 -15.02
C ALA A 168 7.41 17.18 -15.55
N ASP A 169 8.40 17.96 -15.16
CA ASP A 169 9.81 17.68 -15.41
C ASP A 169 10.30 16.68 -14.34
N LEU A 170 10.34 15.40 -14.70
CA LEU A 170 10.55 14.32 -13.74
C LEU A 170 12.02 14.16 -13.34
N ASP A 171 12.93 14.43 -14.27
CA ASP A 171 14.38 14.26 -14.10
C ASP A 171 15.15 15.59 -14.06
N SER A 172 14.44 16.73 -14.04
CA SER A 172 15.02 18.08 -13.99
C SER A 172 15.87 18.44 -15.21
N ASP A 173 15.57 17.86 -16.37
CA ASP A 173 16.26 18.18 -17.63
C ASP A 173 15.64 19.40 -18.38
N GLY A 174 14.55 19.95 -17.85
CA GLY A 174 13.81 21.07 -18.43
C GLY A 174 12.83 20.68 -19.54
N SER A 175 12.65 19.39 -19.80
CA SER A 175 11.76 18.81 -20.82
C SER A 175 10.65 18.00 -20.17
N PRO A 176 9.47 18.60 -19.90
CA PRO A 176 8.42 17.92 -19.16
C PRO A 176 7.94 16.62 -19.80
N GLU A 177 7.93 15.54 -19.03
CA GLU A 177 7.22 14.33 -19.37
C GLU A 177 5.71 14.51 -19.23
N VAL A 178 4.96 13.75 -20.02
CA VAL A 178 3.50 13.66 -19.91
C VAL A 178 3.12 12.40 -19.17
N MET A 179 2.23 12.55 -18.20
CA MET A 179 1.76 11.47 -17.36
C MET A 179 0.26 11.34 -17.51
N LEU A 180 -0.16 10.10 -17.67
CA LEU A 180 -1.54 9.68 -17.86
C LEU A 180 -1.90 8.81 -16.66
N SER A 181 -2.96 9.16 -15.93
CA SER A 181 -3.55 8.29 -14.93
C SER A 181 -4.97 7.94 -15.35
N THR A 182 -5.26 6.67 -15.54
CA THR A 182 -6.58 6.19 -15.94
C THR A 182 -7.23 5.43 -14.78
N LEU A 183 -8.47 5.76 -14.46
CA LEU A 183 -9.26 5.05 -13.45
C LEU A 183 -9.79 3.76 -14.04
N GLY A 184 -9.15 2.65 -13.67
CA GLY A 184 -9.49 1.31 -14.10
C GLY A 184 -10.64 0.70 -13.32
N ALA A 185 -10.81 0.97 -12.02
CA ALA A 185 -11.97 0.54 -11.22
C ALA A 185 -11.97 1.23 -9.83
N VAL A 186 -13.07 1.09 -9.08
CA VAL A 186 -13.16 1.50 -7.67
C VAL A 186 -13.57 0.31 -6.81
N SER A 187 -12.94 0.15 -5.65
CA SER A 187 -13.29 -0.89 -4.69
C SER A 187 -14.60 -0.56 -3.98
N ASN A 188 -15.57 -1.47 -4.08
CA ASN A 188 -16.84 -1.38 -3.38
C ASN A 188 -16.62 -1.53 -1.87
N GLY A 189 -16.59 -0.42 -1.13
CA GLY A 189 -16.59 -0.39 0.34
C GLY A 189 -15.31 0.17 0.99
N LEU A 190 -14.18 0.19 0.29
CA LEU A 190 -12.93 0.76 0.81
C LEU A 190 -12.56 2.11 0.18
N GLY A 191 -13.30 2.54 -0.85
CA GLY A 191 -13.02 3.79 -1.56
C GLY A 191 -11.65 3.81 -2.24
N GLN A 192 -11.12 2.63 -2.60
CA GLN A 192 -9.83 2.50 -3.28
C GLN A 192 -10.02 2.71 -4.78
N GLU A 193 -9.14 3.52 -5.39
CA GLU A 193 -9.13 3.75 -6.82
C GLU A 193 -8.02 2.92 -7.47
N TYR A 194 -8.41 2.03 -8.37
CA TYR A 194 -7.47 1.25 -9.17
C TYR A 194 -7.11 2.07 -10.40
N ARG A 195 -5.87 2.54 -10.44
CA ARG A 195 -5.38 3.39 -11.52
C ARG A 195 -4.23 2.75 -12.27
N GLU A 196 -4.24 2.88 -13.58
CA GLU A 196 -3.06 2.68 -14.41
C GLU A 196 -2.37 4.03 -14.60
N PHE A 197 -1.06 4.06 -14.45
CA PHE A 197 -0.22 5.23 -14.59
C PHE A 197 0.78 5.01 -15.72
N ILE A 198 0.82 5.92 -16.69
CA ILE A 198 1.69 5.83 -17.86
C ILE A 198 2.50 7.11 -17.96
N VAL A 199 3.81 7.00 -18.11
CA VAL A 199 4.72 8.12 -18.39
C VAL A 199 5.15 8.04 -19.83
N VAL A 200 5.02 9.17 -20.52
CA VAL A 200 5.38 9.36 -21.93
C VAL A 200 6.46 10.43 -22.03
N ARG A 201 7.55 10.07 -22.70
CA ARG A 201 8.67 10.97 -23.01
C ARG A 201 8.98 10.89 -24.50
N ASP A 202 9.17 12.05 -25.13
CA ASP A 202 9.50 12.17 -26.56
C ASP A 202 8.56 11.40 -27.52
N GLY A 203 7.28 11.33 -27.16
CA GLY A 203 6.25 10.61 -27.93
C GLY A 203 6.36 9.09 -27.84
N ARG A 204 7.03 8.55 -26.83
CA ARG A 204 7.13 7.11 -26.55
C ARG A 204 6.68 6.80 -25.12
N GLU A 205 5.98 5.69 -24.96
CA GLU A 205 5.75 5.12 -23.64
C GLU A 205 7.09 4.75 -23.03
N TRP A 206 7.38 5.35 -21.88
CA TRP A 206 8.62 5.14 -21.17
C TRP A 206 8.42 4.22 -19.97
N PHE A 207 7.30 4.39 -19.28
CA PHE A 207 6.95 3.60 -18.11
C PHE A 207 5.44 3.40 -18.01
N ARG A 208 5.03 2.21 -17.56
CA ARG A 208 3.65 1.88 -17.23
C ARG A 208 3.61 1.16 -15.90
N TYR A 209 2.77 1.65 -15.00
CA TYR A 209 2.53 1.12 -13.68
C TYR A 209 1.05 0.87 -13.49
N ASP A 210 0.69 -0.40 -13.33
CA ASP A 210 -0.62 -0.77 -12.83
C ASP A 210 -0.56 -0.83 -11.30
N SER A 211 -1.32 0.04 -10.67
CA SER A 211 -1.37 0.14 -9.22
C SER A 211 -2.02 -1.08 -8.55
N GLY A 212 -2.66 -1.97 -9.32
CA GLY A 212 -3.21 -3.24 -8.85
C GLY A 212 -4.32 -3.08 -7.81
N THR A 213 -4.81 -4.20 -7.27
CA THR A 213 -6.04 -4.27 -6.46
C THR A 213 -5.98 -3.64 -5.06
N PHE A 214 -4.96 -2.86 -4.70
CA PHE A 214 -4.85 -2.29 -3.35
C PHE A 214 -4.29 -0.87 -3.24
N THR A 215 -4.01 -0.20 -4.36
CA THR A 215 -3.56 1.19 -4.32
C THR A 215 -4.73 2.11 -3.99
N ALA A 216 -4.54 2.94 -2.97
CA ALA A 216 -5.48 3.97 -2.58
C ALA A 216 -5.22 5.28 -3.31
N LYS A 217 -3.94 5.65 -3.54
CA LYS A 217 -3.53 6.89 -4.20
C LYS A 217 -2.16 6.78 -4.86
N THR A 218 -1.99 7.45 -5.98
CA THR A 218 -0.67 7.66 -6.61
C THR A 218 -0.44 9.16 -6.76
N ALA A 219 0.77 9.63 -6.46
CA ALA A 219 1.17 11.03 -6.54
C ALA A 219 2.64 11.16 -6.95
N LEU A 220 3.06 12.35 -7.38
CA LEU A 220 4.47 12.65 -7.61
C LEU A 220 5.01 13.46 -6.43
N VAL A 221 6.07 12.94 -5.82
CA VAL A 221 6.73 13.55 -4.68
C VAL A 221 8.15 13.93 -5.03
N ARG A 222 8.57 15.11 -4.58
CA ARG A 222 9.92 15.59 -4.80
C ARG A 222 10.88 14.89 -3.82
N VAL A 223 11.95 14.31 -4.35
CA VAL A 223 13.05 13.71 -3.60
C VAL A 223 14.34 14.37 -4.06
N GLY A 224 14.90 15.26 -3.23
CA GLY A 224 15.97 16.15 -3.69
C GLY A 224 15.46 17.09 -4.78
N ASN A 225 16.05 17.02 -5.97
CA ASN A 225 15.62 17.79 -7.14
C ASN A 225 14.72 16.99 -8.09
N GLU A 226 14.67 15.67 -7.94
CA GLU A 226 13.94 14.76 -8.84
C GLU A 226 12.51 14.52 -8.37
N CYS A 227 11.68 14.05 -9.29
CA CYS A 227 10.28 13.75 -9.06
C CYS A 227 10.02 12.24 -9.13
N HIS A 228 9.72 11.67 -7.96
CA HIS A 228 9.48 10.24 -7.80
C HIS A 228 7.98 9.96 -7.81
N LEU A 229 7.61 8.76 -8.28
CA LEU A 229 6.26 8.26 -8.18
C LEU A 229 6.04 7.69 -6.78
N ALA A 230 5.16 8.29 -5.99
CA ALA A 230 4.67 7.72 -4.74
C ALA A 230 3.36 6.99 -5.00
N SER A 231 3.30 5.70 -4.67
CA SER A 231 2.05 4.92 -4.65
C SER A 231 1.77 4.52 -3.22
N ALA A 232 0.54 4.75 -2.76
CA ALA A 232 0.07 4.39 -1.44
C ALA A 232 -0.98 3.29 -1.54
N HIS A 233 -0.76 2.17 -0.86
CA HIS A 233 -1.64 1.00 -0.87
C HIS A 233 -1.92 0.52 0.55
N TRP A 234 -3.06 -0.14 0.73
CA TRP A 234 -3.42 -0.66 2.05
C TRP A 234 -2.67 -1.96 2.33
N GLU A 235 -1.97 -2.03 3.45
CA GLU A 235 -1.31 -3.24 3.94
C GLU A 235 -1.61 -3.49 5.41
N GLU A 236 -1.67 -4.76 5.78
CA GLU A 236 -1.65 -5.14 7.18
C GLU A 236 -0.22 -5.00 7.71
N VAL A 237 -0.01 -4.04 8.60
CA VAL A 237 1.28 -3.82 9.26
C VAL A 237 1.12 -4.08 10.75
N THR A 238 2.04 -4.85 11.32
CA THR A 238 2.08 -5.09 12.76
C THR A 238 2.92 -4.03 13.44
N HIS A 239 2.26 -3.11 14.14
CA HIS A 239 2.94 -2.18 15.03
C HIS A 239 3.56 -2.95 16.20
N PRO A 240 4.85 -2.75 16.55
CA PRO A 240 5.55 -3.54 17.55
C PRO A 240 4.86 -3.56 18.94
N LEU A 241 4.21 -2.46 19.32
CA LEU A 241 3.48 -2.34 20.61
C LEU A 241 1.95 -2.46 20.50
N LYS A 242 1.37 -2.16 19.34
CA LYS A 242 -0.08 -1.98 19.17
C LYS A 242 -0.72 -3.12 18.38
N GLY A 243 0.10 -3.95 17.72
CA GLY A 243 -0.35 -5.11 16.97
C GLY A 243 -0.67 -4.86 15.51
N PRO A 244 -1.26 -5.86 14.83
CA PRO A 244 -1.68 -5.75 13.45
C PRO A 244 -2.77 -4.69 13.32
N ALA A 245 -2.63 -3.87 12.31
CA ALA A 245 -3.67 -2.96 11.85
C ALA A 245 -3.52 -2.75 10.34
N LEU A 246 -4.58 -2.26 9.72
CA LEU A 246 -4.54 -1.85 8.32
C LEU A 246 -3.93 -0.44 8.24
N HIS A 247 -2.84 -0.32 7.49
CA HIS A 247 -2.12 0.93 7.25
C HIS A 247 -2.15 1.27 5.76
N LEU A 248 -2.37 2.55 5.46
CA LEU A 248 -2.13 3.07 4.13
C LEU A 248 -0.62 3.33 3.99
N VAL A 249 0.08 2.44 3.29
CA VAL A 249 1.54 2.42 3.13
C VAL A 249 1.93 3.08 1.82
N GLU A 250 2.71 4.16 1.87
CA GLU A 250 3.31 4.84 0.72
C GLU A 250 4.70 4.27 0.39
N ARG A 251 4.89 3.89 -0.87
CA ARG A 251 6.17 3.52 -1.48
C ARG A 251 6.53 4.53 -2.56
N THR A 252 7.78 4.98 -2.54
CA THR A 252 8.32 5.86 -3.58
C THR A 252 9.21 5.09 -4.54
N PHE A 253 9.03 5.34 -5.83
CA PHE A 253 9.76 4.75 -6.93
C PHE A 253 10.39 5.87 -7.76
N ASP A 254 11.69 5.77 -8.02
CA ASP A 254 12.34 6.56 -9.05
C ASP A 254 11.88 6.05 -10.43
N PRO A 255 11.10 6.83 -11.20
CA PRO A 255 10.65 6.41 -12.52
C PRO A 255 11.80 6.30 -13.52
N THR A 256 12.93 6.99 -13.29
CA THR A 256 14.10 6.97 -14.19
C THR A 256 14.88 5.68 -14.12
N ASN A 257 14.99 5.10 -12.92
CA ASN A 257 15.81 3.91 -12.69
C ASN A 257 15.00 2.68 -12.26
N LEU A 258 13.67 2.79 -12.16
CA LEU A 258 12.75 1.72 -11.71
C LEU A 258 13.14 1.11 -10.36
N ARG A 259 13.77 1.91 -9.49
CA ARG A 259 14.21 1.47 -8.17
C ARG A 259 13.18 1.87 -7.11
N VAL A 260 12.83 0.91 -6.25
CA VAL A 260 12.10 1.20 -5.02
C VAL A 260 13.10 1.84 -4.07
N ASP A 261 13.05 3.17 -3.93
CA ASP A 261 14.04 3.87 -3.12
C ASP A 261 13.73 3.76 -1.64
N ARG A 262 12.45 3.78 -1.29
CA ARG A 262 12.03 3.88 0.11
C ARG A 262 10.54 3.58 0.30
N GLU A 263 10.23 2.76 1.30
CA GLU A 263 8.89 2.55 1.83
C GLU A 263 8.82 3.30 3.15
N ILE A 264 7.95 4.31 3.24
CA ILE A 264 8.14 5.29 4.30
C ILE A 264 6.88 5.58 5.09
N VAL A 265 5.67 5.70 4.52
CA VAL A 265 4.60 6.38 5.28
C VAL A 265 3.36 5.54 5.46
N GLY A 266 2.92 5.35 6.71
CA GLY A 266 1.71 4.64 7.11
C GLY A 266 0.70 5.54 7.81
N ALA A 267 -0.56 5.59 7.38
CA ALA A 267 -1.67 6.07 8.22
C ALA A 267 -2.52 4.87 8.65
N ARG A 268 -2.73 4.70 9.96
CA ARG A 268 -3.64 3.65 10.46
C ARG A 268 -5.07 4.02 10.08
N ALA A 269 -5.89 3.05 9.67
CA ALA A 269 -7.30 3.31 9.40
C ALA A 269 -7.99 3.99 10.61
N GLY A 270 -8.63 5.14 10.36
CA GLY A 270 -9.29 5.95 11.39
C GLY A 270 -8.39 6.97 12.12
N GLU A 271 -7.07 6.95 11.87
CA GLU A 271 -6.15 7.98 12.38
C GLU A 271 -5.90 9.05 11.31
N GLY A 272 -5.93 10.34 11.71
CA GLY A 272 -5.64 11.46 10.81
C GLY A 272 -4.15 11.78 10.65
N GLN A 273 -3.28 11.02 11.32
CA GLN A 273 -1.83 11.23 11.34
C GLN A 273 -1.11 10.20 10.47
N PHE A 274 -0.10 10.68 9.76
CA PHE A 274 0.79 9.87 8.94
C PHE A 274 2.09 9.64 9.72
N TYR A 275 2.61 8.41 9.66
CA TYR A 275 3.82 8.03 10.39
C TYR A 275 4.87 7.45 9.45
N GLU A 276 6.14 7.74 9.70
CA GLU A 276 7.24 6.98 9.10
C GLU A 276 7.31 5.59 9.73
N LEU A 277 7.06 4.57 8.91
CA LEU A 277 7.22 3.18 9.29
C LEU A 277 8.71 2.82 9.18
N PRO A 278 9.34 2.29 10.26
CA PRO A 278 10.70 1.79 10.15
C PRO A 278 10.75 0.64 9.15
N PHE A 279 11.42 0.86 8.03
CA PHE A 279 11.67 -0.16 7.02
C PHE A 279 12.71 -1.15 7.55
N ASP A 280 12.27 -2.36 7.87
CA ASP A 280 13.18 -3.48 8.06
C ASP A 280 13.21 -4.31 6.76
N PRO A 281 14.32 -4.26 5.98
CA PRO A 281 14.48 -5.07 4.78
C PRO A 281 14.56 -6.57 5.07
N LEU A 282 14.81 -6.93 6.33
CA LEU A 282 14.98 -8.31 6.81
C LEU A 282 13.82 -8.78 7.68
N ALA A 283 12.91 -7.89 8.10
CA ALA A 283 11.67 -8.30 8.74
C ALA A 283 10.96 -9.25 7.77
N PRO A 284 10.58 -10.46 8.22
CA PRO A 284 9.89 -11.42 7.38
C PRO A 284 8.54 -10.82 6.96
N ARG A 285 8.53 -10.15 5.80
CA ARG A 285 7.31 -9.67 5.11
C ARG A 285 6.45 -10.80 4.60
N THR A 286 7.04 -11.99 4.57
CA THR A 286 6.40 -13.27 4.41
C THR A 286 6.88 -14.15 5.56
N LEU A 287 5.98 -14.90 6.18
CA LEU A 287 6.37 -16.07 6.99
C LEU A 287 7.45 -16.83 6.21
N PRO A 288 8.51 -17.32 6.87
CA PRO A 288 9.71 -17.84 6.21
C PRO A 288 9.32 -18.77 5.07
N ALA A 289 9.72 -18.41 3.84
CA ALA A 289 9.44 -19.22 2.67
C ALA A 289 10.17 -20.56 2.85
N GLN A 290 9.43 -21.57 3.30
CA GLN A 290 9.96 -22.93 3.39
C GLN A 290 9.99 -23.47 1.97
N SER A 291 11.19 -23.70 1.43
CA SER A 291 11.34 -24.45 0.18
C SER A 291 11.38 -25.94 0.50
N ALA A 292 10.52 -26.72 -0.11
CA ALA A 292 10.51 -28.18 0.03
C ALA A 292 10.31 -28.82 -1.35
N THR A 293 10.80 -30.06 -1.52
CA THR A 293 10.62 -30.81 -2.77
C THR A 293 9.23 -31.40 -2.78
N VAL A 294 8.43 -31.11 -3.81
CA VAL A 294 7.07 -31.66 -3.89
C VAL A 294 7.10 -33.09 -4.37
N LEU A 295 6.51 -33.96 -3.55
CA LEU A 295 6.31 -35.38 -3.84
C LEU A 295 4.93 -35.63 -4.45
N ALA A 296 3.90 -34.92 -3.97
CA ALA A 296 2.55 -35.02 -4.51
C ALA A 296 1.72 -33.78 -4.17
N ILE A 297 0.79 -33.43 -5.05
CA ILE A 297 -0.27 -32.43 -4.81
C ILE A 297 -1.59 -33.14 -5.05
N SER A 298 -2.49 -33.08 -4.09
CA SER A 298 -3.84 -33.65 -4.20
C SER A 298 -4.86 -32.62 -3.72
N ARG A 299 -5.92 -32.42 -4.49
CA ARG A 299 -7.08 -31.64 -4.08
C ARG A 299 -8.01 -32.53 -3.26
N VAL A 300 -8.57 -32.00 -2.17
CA VAL A 300 -9.64 -32.68 -1.43
C VAL A 300 -10.97 -32.41 -2.15
N ASP A 301 -11.95 -33.30 -1.99
CA ASP A 301 -13.24 -33.29 -2.71
C ASP A 301 -14.07 -32.01 -2.51
N ASP A 302 -13.70 -31.14 -1.58
CA ASP A 302 -14.28 -29.80 -1.36
C ASP A 302 -13.84 -28.74 -2.39
N GLY A 303 -12.93 -29.09 -3.31
CA GLY A 303 -12.46 -28.25 -4.42
C GLY A 303 -11.57 -27.06 -4.02
N THR A 304 -11.45 -26.78 -2.73
CA THR A 304 -10.80 -25.57 -2.18
C THR A 304 -9.60 -25.92 -1.31
N THR A 305 -9.60 -27.09 -0.70
CA THR A 305 -8.48 -27.58 0.11
C THR A 305 -7.45 -28.28 -0.76
N VAL A 306 -6.20 -27.83 -0.65
CA VAL A 306 -5.04 -28.46 -1.30
C VAL A 306 -4.20 -29.15 -0.26
N THR A 307 -3.93 -30.43 -0.47
CA THR A 307 -2.92 -31.18 0.28
C THR A 307 -1.64 -31.26 -0.53
N ILE A 308 -0.53 -30.82 0.04
CA ILE A 308 0.80 -30.89 -0.58
C ILE A 308 1.66 -31.80 0.28
N ARG A 309 2.15 -32.89 -0.31
CA ARG A 309 3.14 -33.76 0.29
C ARG A 309 4.52 -33.34 -0.21
N THR A 310 5.39 -33.03 0.72
CA THR A 310 6.78 -32.65 0.47
C THR A 310 7.72 -33.65 1.13
N ASP A 311 9.01 -33.57 0.82
CA ASP A 311 10.08 -34.26 1.56
C ASP A 311 10.13 -33.87 3.04
N ALA A 312 9.67 -32.67 3.40
CA ALA A 312 9.55 -32.18 4.78
C ALA A 312 8.24 -32.59 5.48
N GLY A 313 7.31 -33.26 4.80
CA GLY A 313 6.04 -33.71 5.36
C GLY A 313 4.80 -33.28 4.56
N LYS A 314 3.62 -33.59 5.12
CA LYS A 314 2.31 -33.28 4.52
C LYS A 314 1.79 -31.95 5.09
N LYS A 315 1.39 -31.02 4.21
CA LYS A 315 0.72 -29.77 4.58
C LYS A 315 -0.65 -29.72 3.90
N THR A 316 -1.69 -29.50 4.69
CA THR A 316 -3.06 -29.28 4.19
C THR A 316 -3.35 -27.79 4.28
N LEU A 317 -3.73 -27.20 3.17
CA LEU A 317 -3.95 -25.77 3.01
C LEU A 317 -5.43 -25.57 2.61
N PRO A 318 -6.29 -25.11 3.53
CA PRO A 318 -7.64 -24.71 3.18
C PRO A 318 -7.57 -23.46 2.26
N ASP A 319 -8.44 -23.40 1.25
CA ASP A 319 -8.60 -22.27 0.34
C ASP A 319 -7.34 -21.83 -0.45
N ALA A 320 -6.39 -22.75 -0.66
CA ALA A 320 -5.11 -22.41 -1.29
C ALA A 320 -5.27 -22.07 -2.78
N ARG A 321 -4.50 -21.06 -3.23
CA ARG A 321 -4.42 -20.67 -4.64
C ARG A 321 -3.05 -20.99 -5.23
N PHE A 322 -3.03 -21.50 -6.47
CA PHE A 322 -1.79 -21.78 -7.19
C PHE A 322 -1.33 -20.57 -8.01
N GLY A 323 -0.13 -20.07 -7.72
CA GLY A 323 0.58 -19.11 -8.58
C GLY A 323 1.37 -19.82 -9.68
N ASP A 324 1.63 -19.16 -10.80
CA ASP A 324 2.52 -19.67 -11.86
C ASP A 324 3.76 -18.78 -11.95
N ALA A 325 4.91 -19.32 -11.54
CA ALA A 325 6.17 -18.59 -11.59
C ALA A 325 6.70 -18.38 -13.03
N SER A 326 6.15 -19.08 -14.03
CA SER A 326 6.60 -19.03 -15.42
C SER A 326 5.85 -18.02 -16.30
N THR A 327 4.62 -17.65 -15.96
CA THR A 327 3.78 -16.73 -16.76
C THR A 327 3.70 -15.31 -16.20
N GLY A 328 4.20 -15.07 -14.98
CA GLY A 328 4.21 -13.73 -14.37
C GLY A 328 2.82 -13.12 -14.14
N ARG A 329 1.73 -13.89 -14.31
CA ARG A 329 0.36 -13.44 -14.08
C ARG A 329 -0.05 -13.58 -12.60
N VAL A 330 -0.69 -12.52 -12.10
CA VAL A 330 -0.59 -11.94 -10.75
C VAL A 330 -1.70 -12.37 -9.78
N LEU A 331 -1.37 -12.47 -8.49
CA LEU A 331 -2.08 -11.80 -7.38
C LEU A 331 -1.04 -10.89 -6.67
N PRO A 332 -1.47 -9.77 -6.06
CA PRO A 332 -0.74 -8.51 -5.99
C PRO A 332 0.33 -8.54 -4.90
N LEU A 333 1.27 -7.60 -4.96
CA LEU A 333 2.46 -7.45 -4.11
C LEU A 333 3.72 -8.13 -4.66
N GLY A 334 4.16 -7.66 -5.84
CA GLY A 334 5.52 -7.12 -6.06
C GLY A 334 6.78 -7.98 -5.85
N PHE A 335 6.71 -9.20 -5.33
CA PHE A 335 7.86 -10.10 -5.19
C PHE A 335 7.57 -11.43 -5.87
N LEU A 336 7.94 -11.52 -7.16
CA LEU A 336 7.99 -12.78 -7.87
C LEU A 336 9.32 -13.46 -7.53
N PRO A 337 9.34 -14.65 -6.89
CA PRO A 337 10.52 -15.48 -6.94
C PRO A 337 10.73 -15.82 -8.42
N SER A 338 11.87 -15.39 -8.99
CA SER A 338 12.21 -15.75 -10.36
C SER A 338 12.20 -17.28 -10.53
N LYS A 339 12.07 -17.79 -11.75
CA LYS A 339 12.25 -19.24 -12.02
C LYS A 339 13.59 -19.77 -11.48
N ALA A 340 14.61 -18.92 -11.32
CA ALA A 340 15.87 -19.27 -10.69
C ALA A 340 15.76 -19.43 -9.16
N SER A 341 14.81 -18.73 -8.53
CA SER A 341 14.54 -18.76 -7.10
C SER A 341 13.70 -19.97 -6.67
N VAL A 342 12.80 -20.45 -7.54
CA VAL A 342 12.05 -21.71 -7.34
C VAL A 342 12.73 -22.83 -8.12
N GLY A 343 13.72 -23.47 -7.51
CA GLY A 343 14.47 -24.57 -8.14
C GLY A 343 13.56 -25.64 -8.78
N LYS A 344 14.04 -26.30 -9.85
CA LYS A 344 13.26 -27.31 -10.58
C LYS A 344 12.74 -28.41 -9.63
N GLY A 345 11.42 -28.61 -9.59
CA GLY A 345 10.79 -29.58 -8.69
C GLY A 345 10.54 -29.08 -7.26
N LYS A 346 10.93 -27.85 -6.94
CA LYS A 346 10.63 -27.19 -5.66
C LYS A 346 9.31 -26.44 -5.74
N VAL A 347 8.73 -26.26 -4.56
CA VAL A 347 7.60 -25.36 -4.35
C VAL A 347 7.98 -24.34 -3.30
N LEU A 348 7.55 -23.11 -3.56
CA LEU A 348 7.60 -22.04 -2.59
C LEU A 348 6.22 -21.89 -1.99
N PHE A 349 6.15 -21.89 -0.66
CA PHE A 349 4.93 -21.54 0.06
C PHE A 349 5.02 -20.09 0.51
N GLY A 350 3.94 -19.36 0.35
CA GLY A 350 3.77 -18.05 0.95
C GLY A 350 2.35 -17.84 1.41
N ARG A 351 2.12 -16.71 2.05
CA ARG A 351 0.81 -16.32 2.54
C ARG A 351 0.58 -14.86 2.18
N SER A 352 -0.60 -14.55 1.67
CA SER A 352 -1.04 -13.18 1.38
C SER A 352 -2.44 -13.00 1.94
N HIS A 353 -2.61 -12.09 2.91
CA HIS A 353 -3.89 -11.72 3.52
C HIS A 353 -4.82 -12.94 3.73
N ASP A 354 -4.36 -13.85 4.57
CA ASP A 354 -4.99 -15.13 4.95
C ASP A 354 -5.04 -16.26 3.92
N ILE A 355 -4.75 -16.01 2.65
CA ILE A 355 -4.70 -17.04 1.61
C ILE A 355 -3.31 -17.65 1.54
N ASP A 356 -3.23 -18.98 1.64
CA ASP A 356 -2.00 -19.73 1.35
C ASP A 356 -1.78 -19.77 -0.17
N ILE A 357 -0.60 -19.30 -0.60
CA ILE A 357 -0.17 -19.30 -2.00
C ILE A 357 0.90 -20.37 -2.18
N VAL A 358 0.73 -21.14 -3.25
CA VAL A 358 1.65 -22.20 -3.66
C VAL A 358 2.22 -21.83 -5.03
N TRP A 359 3.53 -21.53 -5.10
CA TRP A 359 4.22 -21.31 -6.36
C TRP A 359 4.90 -22.59 -6.84
N LEU A 360 4.52 -23.04 -8.02
CA LEU A 360 5.08 -24.23 -8.67
C LEU A 360 6.17 -23.82 -9.68
N SER A 361 7.21 -24.64 -9.80
CA SER A 361 8.31 -24.43 -10.76
C SER A 361 7.92 -24.60 -12.23
N SER A 362 6.75 -25.21 -12.51
CA SER A 362 6.26 -25.49 -13.86
C SER A 362 4.72 -25.58 -13.92
N PRO A 363 4.06 -25.06 -14.99
CA PRO A 363 2.61 -25.19 -15.20
C PRO A 363 2.12 -26.63 -15.24
N LYS A 364 2.94 -27.57 -15.74
CA LYS A 364 2.62 -29.01 -15.79
C LYS A 364 2.47 -29.68 -14.42
N GLN A 365 2.81 -28.99 -13.32
CA GLN A 365 2.67 -29.49 -11.96
C GLN A 365 1.33 -29.10 -11.30
N ARG A 366 0.56 -28.19 -11.92
CA ARG A 366 -0.85 -27.93 -11.57
C ARG A 366 -1.70 -29.07 -12.10
#